data_AF-A0A1S3PVG2-F1
#
_entry.id   AF-A0A1S3PVG2-F1
#
_cell.length_a   1.000
_cell.length_b   1.000
_cell.length_c   1.000
_cell.angle_alpha   90.00
_cell.angle_beta   90.00
_cell.angle_gamma   90.00
#
_symmetry.space_group_name_H-M   'P 1'
#
loop_
_entity.id
_entity.type
_entity.pdbx_description
1 polymer ?
#
loop_
_entity_poly.entity_id
_entity_poly.type
_entity_poly.pdbx_seq_one_letter_code
_entity_poly.pdbx_strand_id
1 'polypeptide(L)'
;MEEIRISPDYNWFRSTVPLKKIIVDDDDSKVWSLYDAGPKSIRCPIIFLPPVSGTAEVFFQQVLALTGWGYRVISLQYPVYWDLLEFCDGFRKLLDHLQLDKVCITMENL
;
A
#
# COMPACT_ATOMS: atom_id res chain seq x y z
N MET A 1 -17.89 11.54 2.88
CA MET A 1 -16.46 11.77 3.20
C MET A 1 -16.24 12.40 4.58
N GLU A 2 -17.18 13.18 5.13
CA GLU A 2 -17.07 13.75 6.49
C GLU A 2 -17.02 12.68 7.62
N GLU A 3 -17.79 11.59 7.48
CA GLU A 3 -17.88 10.53 8.51
C GLU A 3 -16.58 9.77 8.77
N ILE A 4 -15.72 9.60 7.75
CA ILE A 4 -14.44 8.89 7.91
C ILE A 4 -13.46 9.69 8.76
N ARG A 5 -13.48 11.04 8.68
CA ARG A 5 -12.59 11.91 9.47
C ARG A 5 -12.91 11.89 10.97
N ILE A 6 -14.13 11.48 11.33
CA ILE A 6 -14.60 11.37 12.72
C ILE A 6 -14.41 9.94 13.27
N SER A 7 -14.13 8.95 12.42
CA SER A 7 -13.91 7.56 12.84
C SER A 7 -12.70 7.45 13.77
N PRO A 8 -12.87 6.93 15.02
CA PRO A 8 -11.75 6.69 15.93
C PRO A 8 -10.70 5.74 15.34
N ASP A 9 -11.13 4.70 14.63
CA ASP A 9 -10.25 3.69 14.05
C ASP A 9 -9.40 4.26 12.92
N TYR A 10 -10.00 5.09 12.05
CA TYR A 10 -9.26 5.75 10.98
C TYR A 10 -8.26 6.77 11.54
N ASN A 11 -8.65 7.53 12.56
CA ASN A 11 -7.74 8.47 13.23
C ASN A 11 -6.59 7.75 13.93
N TRP A 12 -6.87 6.64 14.62
CA TRP A 12 -5.85 5.80 15.23
C TRP A 12 -4.90 5.24 14.17
N PHE A 13 -5.44 4.71 13.07
CA PHE A 13 -4.67 4.18 11.94
C PHE A 13 -3.68 5.21 11.41
N ARG A 14 -4.13 6.41 11.06
CA ARG A 14 -3.25 7.46 10.53
C ARG A 14 -2.23 7.98 11.55
N SER A 15 -2.52 7.88 12.85
CA SER A 15 -1.57 8.25 13.90
C SER A 15 -0.48 7.20 14.14
N THR A 16 -0.75 5.93 13.80
CA THR A 16 0.12 4.79 14.14
C THR A 16 0.87 4.24 12.93
N VAL A 17 0.24 4.25 11.76
CA VAL A 17 0.82 3.74 10.51
C VAL A 17 1.14 4.93 9.61
N PRO A 18 2.41 5.29 9.43
CA PRO A 18 2.77 6.44 8.61
C PRO A 18 2.56 6.15 7.12
N LEU A 19 2.04 7.14 6.39
CA LEU A 19 2.05 7.12 4.93
C LEU A 19 3.48 7.36 4.44
N LYS A 20 4.06 6.37 3.77
CA LYS A 20 5.37 6.47 3.14
C LYS A 20 5.24 6.90 1.70
N LYS A 21 6.21 7.66 1.22
CA LYS A 21 6.36 8.05 -0.19
C LYS A 21 7.71 7.56 -0.68
N ILE A 22 7.71 6.80 -1.78
CA ILE A 22 8.90 6.16 -2.34
C ILE A 22 8.95 6.47 -3.83
N ILE A 23 10.11 6.90 -4.30
CA ILE A 23 10.42 7.05 -5.73
C ILE A 23 11.40 5.93 -6.06
N VAL A 24 11.06 5.14 -7.07
CA VAL A 24 11.90 4.02 -7.55
C VAL A 24 12.24 4.11 -9.03
N ASP A 25 11.56 5.00 -9.75
CA ASP A 25 11.83 5.30 -11.14
C ASP A 25 12.79 6.50 -11.25
N ASP A 26 13.43 6.65 -12.40
CA ASP A 26 14.29 7.80 -12.70
C ASP A 26 13.49 9.11 -12.81
N ASP A 27 12.18 8.99 -13.08
CA ASP A 27 11.21 10.07 -13.07
C ASP A 27 10.71 10.32 -11.63
N ASP A 28 11.12 11.45 -11.05
CA ASP A 28 10.81 11.81 -9.66
C ASP A 28 9.34 12.16 -9.42
N SER A 29 8.53 12.31 -10.49
CA SER A 29 7.09 12.48 -10.39
C SER A 29 6.35 11.17 -10.06
N LYS A 30 6.99 10.01 -10.27
CA LYS A 30 6.42 8.68 -10.01
C LYS A 30 6.57 8.27 -8.55
N VAL A 31 5.73 8.87 -7.72
CA VAL A 31 5.71 8.62 -6.28
C VAL A 31 4.75 7.50 -5.90
N TRP A 32 5.30 6.38 -5.43
CA TRP A 32 4.55 5.34 -4.75
C TRP A 32 4.19 5.81 -3.35
N SER A 33 2.90 5.83 -3.02
CA SER A 33 2.42 6.15 -1.67
C SER A 33 1.90 4.88 -1.01
N LEU A 34 2.30 4.59 0.22
CA LEU A 34 1.92 3.32 0.85
C LEU A 34 1.84 3.38 2.37
N TYR A 35 0.95 2.55 2.93
CA TYR A 35 0.96 2.14 4.31
C TYR A 35 1.54 0.73 4.41
N ASP A 36 2.49 0.52 5.31
CA ASP A 36 3.10 -0.79 5.56
C ASP A 36 3.02 -1.06 7.06
N ALA A 37 2.17 -2.02 7.44
CA ALA A 37 1.82 -2.32 8.83
C ALA A 37 2.03 -3.80 9.16
N GLY A 38 2.14 -4.11 10.45
CA GLY A 38 2.49 -5.44 10.95
C GLY A 38 4.00 -5.73 11.00
N PRO A 39 4.39 -6.97 11.35
CA PRO A 39 5.79 -7.33 11.62
C PRO A 39 6.70 -7.23 10.39
N LYS A 40 7.74 -6.38 10.43
CA LYS A 40 8.69 -6.18 9.31
C LYS A 40 9.62 -7.36 9.06
N SER A 41 9.75 -8.27 10.02
CA SER A 41 10.48 -9.54 9.84
C SER A 41 9.83 -10.45 8.80
N ILE A 42 8.53 -10.28 8.53
CA ILE A 42 7.81 -10.99 7.48
C ILE A 42 8.15 -10.35 6.14
N ARG A 43 8.82 -11.12 5.26
CA ARG A 43 9.20 -10.70 3.90
C ARG A 43 8.18 -11.08 2.83
N CYS A 44 7.08 -11.72 3.22
CA CYS A 44 5.98 -12.11 2.35
C CYS A 44 4.63 -11.43 2.71
N PRO A 45 4.51 -10.11 2.55
CA PRO A 45 3.29 -9.39 2.92
C PRO A 45 2.12 -9.66 1.97
N ILE A 46 0.93 -9.31 2.46
CA ILE A 46 -0.27 -9.12 1.64
C ILE A 46 -0.23 -7.69 1.09
N ILE A 47 -0.34 -7.54 -0.24
CA ILE A 47 -0.36 -6.25 -0.93
C ILE A 47 -1.77 -5.95 -1.44
N PHE A 48 -2.33 -4.83 -0.98
CA PHE A 48 -3.56 -4.28 -1.53
C PHE A 48 -3.27 -3.26 -2.63
N LEU A 49 -3.81 -3.52 -3.82
CA LEU A 49 -3.79 -2.61 -4.95
C LEU A 49 -5.19 -2.01 -5.13
N PRO A 50 -5.36 -0.68 -5.01
CA PRO A 50 -6.63 -0.03 -5.28
C PRO A 50 -6.91 0.03 -6.79
N PRO A 51 -8.14 0.37 -7.19
CA PRO A 51 -8.43 0.83 -8.55
C PRO A 51 -7.64 2.09 -8.93
N VAL A 52 -7.63 2.45 -10.22
CA VAL A 52 -6.81 3.53 -10.82
C VAL A 52 -6.91 4.89 -10.11
N SER A 53 -8.06 5.23 -9.54
CA SER A 53 -8.26 6.50 -8.82
C SER A 53 -8.23 6.36 -7.29
N GLY A 54 -7.95 5.16 -6.76
CA GLY A 54 -7.99 4.89 -5.33
C GLY A 54 -6.72 5.29 -4.60
N THR A 55 -6.87 5.56 -3.31
CA THR A 55 -5.78 5.89 -2.39
C THR A 55 -5.46 4.70 -1.49
N ALA A 56 -4.24 4.64 -0.94
CA ALA A 56 -3.81 3.53 -0.08
C ALA A 56 -4.65 3.43 1.22
N GLU A 57 -5.35 4.48 1.61
CA GLU A 57 -6.18 4.51 2.81
C GLU A 57 -7.55 3.85 2.66
N VAL A 58 -8.00 3.54 1.43
CA VAL A 58 -9.31 2.87 1.22
C VAL A 58 -9.36 1.51 1.93
N PHE A 59 -8.21 0.87 2.12
CA PHE A 59 -8.08 -0.43 2.78
C PHE A 59 -7.77 -0.35 4.29
N PHE A 60 -7.95 0.80 4.95
CA PHE A 60 -7.52 0.95 6.34
C PHE A 60 -8.13 -0.11 7.28
N GLN A 61 -9.40 -0.49 7.07
CA GLN A 61 -10.06 -1.52 7.87
C GLN A 61 -9.43 -2.90 7.67
N GLN A 62 -9.14 -3.28 6.43
CA GLN A 62 -8.46 -4.54 6.10
C GLN A 62 -7.05 -4.56 6.68
N VAL A 63 -6.33 -3.43 6.60
CA VAL A 63 -5.01 -3.28 7.22
C VAL A 63 -5.10 -3.49 8.73
N LEU A 64 -6.04 -2.83 9.41
CA LEU A 64 -6.23 -3.00 10.86
C LEU A 64 -6.58 -4.44 11.25
N ALA A 65 -7.54 -5.05 10.55
CA ALA A 65 -8.01 -6.40 10.85
C ALA A 65 -6.89 -7.45 10.67
N LEU A 66 -6.23 -7.46 9.52
CA LEU A 66 -5.21 -8.45 9.19
C LEU A 66 -3.93 -8.26 10.01
N THR A 67 -3.55 -7.02 10.32
CA THR A 67 -2.39 -6.78 11.21
C THR A 67 -2.69 -7.19 12.64
N GLY A 68 -3.94 -7.06 13.10
CA GLY A 68 -4.42 -7.63 14.36
C GLY A 68 -4.32 -9.17 14.43
N TRP A 69 -4.33 -9.85 13.28
CA TRP A 69 -4.08 -11.29 13.16
C TRP A 69 -2.60 -11.67 12.95
N GLY A 70 -1.70 -10.68 12.96
CA GLY A 70 -0.26 -10.90 12.85
C GLY A 70 0.30 -10.91 11.42
N TYR A 71 -0.53 -10.61 10.40
CA TYR A 71 -0.03 -10.46 9.04
C TYR A 71 0.70 -9.13 8.85
N ARG A 72 1.71 -9.12 7.96
CA ARG A 72 2.23 -7.89 7.39
C ARG A 72 1.39 -7.51 6.18
N VAL A 73 0.88 -6.29 6.18
CA VAL A 73 0.02 -5.77 5.12
C VAL A 73 0.60 -4.49 4.58
N ILE A 74 0.67 -4.40 3.25
CA ILE A 74 1.08 -3.20 2.53
C ILE A 74 -0.10 -2.77 1.67
N SER A 75 -0.59 -1.56 1.89
CA SER A 75 -1.60 -0.95 1.03
C SER A 75 -0.95 0.14 0.19
N LEU A 76 -1.12 0.05 -1.13
CA LEU A 76 -0.43 0.89 -2.10
C LEU A 76 -1.37 1.93 -2.71
N GLN A 77 -0.78 3.01 -3.19
CA GLN A 77 -1.30 3.92 -4.17
C GLN A 77 -0.18 4.12 -5.18
N TYR A 78 -0.39 3.61 -6.38
CA TYR A 78 0.61 3.61 -7.43
C TYR A 78 0.58 4.92 -8.22
N PRO A 79 1.74 5.40 -8.72
CA PRO A 79 1.78 6.55 -9.61
C PRO A 79 1.16 6.20 -10.96
N VAL A 80 0.84 7.21 -11.76
CA VAL A 80 0.31 7.00 -13.11
C VAL A 80 1.41 6.44 -14.00
N TYR A 81 1.13 5.29 -14.60
CA TYR A 81 1.94 4.68 -15.66
C TYR A 81 1.16 4.71 -16.96
N TRP A 82 1.89 4.77 -18.08
CA TRP A 82 1.27 4.87 -19.40
C TRP A 82 0.80 3.51 -19.91
N ASP A 83 1.52 2.44 -19.57
CA ASP A 83 1.11 1.09 -19.91
C ASP A 83 1.35 0.10 -18.77
N LEU A 84 0.79 -1.11 -18.94
CA LEU A 84 0.88 -2.17 -17.94
C LEU A 84 2.32 -2.68 -17.75
N LEU A 85 3.15 -2.65 -18.80
CA LEU A 85 4.54 -3.11 -18.71
C LEU A 85 5.37 -2.14 -17.87
N GLU A 86 5.16 -0.84 -18.08
CA GLU A 86 5.77 0.22 -17.29
C GLU A 86 5.35 0.13 -15.81
N PHE A 87 4.06 -0.09 -15.55
CA PHE A 87 3.56 -0.37 -14.21
C PHE A 87 4.25 -1.59 -13.59
N CYS A 88 4.33 -2.71 -14.32
CA CYS A 88 4.98 -3.92 -13.83
C CYS A 88 6.46 -3.70 -13.50
N ASP A 89 7.19 -2.91 -14.29
CA ASP A 89 8.59 -2.60 -14.00
C ASP A 89 8.74 -1.70 -12.77
N GLY A 90 7.94 -0.64 -12.67
CA GLY A 90 7.89 0.23 -11.49
C GLY A 90 7.52 -0.54 -10.22
N PHE A 91 6.52 -1.41 -10.32
CA PHE A 91 6.08 -2.27 -9.21
C PHE A 91 7.20 -3.24 -8.79
N ARG A 92 7.90 -3.87 -9.74
CA ARG A 92 9.06 -4.72 -9.44
C ARG A 92 10.15 -3.95 -8.70
N LYS A 93 10.52 -2.76 -9.16
CA LYS A 93 11.51 -1.90 -8.48
C LYS A 93 11.07 -1.53 -7.07
N LEU A 94 9.78 -1.29 -6.85
CA LEU A 94 9.22 -1.08 -5.51
C LEU A 94 9.38 -2.32 -4.62
N LEU A 95 9.06 -3.52 -5.12
CA LEU A 95 9.24 -4.76 -4.36
C LEU A 95 10.70 -4.99 -3.97
N ASP A 96 11.62 -4.73 -4.91
CA ASP A 96 13.07 -4.81 -4.68
C ASP A 96 13.52 -3.79 -3.61
N HIS A 97 13.05 -2.54 -3.71
CA HIS A 97 13.33 -1.48 -2.72
C HIS A 97 12.82 -1.85 -1.32
N LEU A 98 11.66 -2.50 -1.23
CA LEU A 98 11.06 -2.96 0.03
C LEU A 98 11.67 -4.27 0.55
N GLN A 99 12.58 -4.89 -0.20
CA GLN A 99 13.25 -6.16 0.12
C GLN A 99 12.27 -7.31 0.39
N LEU A 100 11.29 -7.48 -0.50
CA LEU A 100 10.25 -8.50 -0.39
C LEU A 100 10.60 -9.74 -1.23
N ASP A 101 10.47 -10.94 -0.66
CA ASP A 101 10.85 -12.18 -1.35
C ASP A 101 9.71 -12.72 -2.23
N LYS A 102 8.47 -12.62 -1.73
CA LYS A 102 7.23 -13.06 -2.39
C LYS A 102 6.11 -12.14 -1.93
N VAL A 103 5.06 -11.97 -2.72
CA VAL A 103 3.90 -11.16 -2.31
C VAL A 103 2.60 -11.85 -2.67
N CYS A 104 1.60 -11.72 -1.80
CA CYS A 104 0.23 -12.08 -2.12
C CYS A 104 -0.50 -10.79 -2.54
N ILE A 105 -0.94 -10.71 -3.79
CA ILE A 105 -1.62 -9.51 -4.30
C ILE A 105 -3.13 -9.71 -4.19
N THR A 106 -3.80 -8.75 -3.58
CA THR A 106 -5.26 -8.67 -3.52
C THR A 106 -5.71 -7.37 -4.16
N MET A 107 -6.63 -7.49 -5.12
CA MET A 107 -7.30 -6.36 -5.77
C MET A 107 -8.75 -6.33 -5.28
N GLU A 108 -9.31 -5.13 -5.13
CA GLU A 108 -10.73 -4.98 -4.85
C GLU A 108 -11.54 -5.32 -6.11
N ASN A 109 -12.55 -6.20 -5.98
CA ASN A 109 -13.50 -6.43 -7.05
C ASN A 109 -14.47 -5.24 -7.08
N LEU A 110 -14.44 -4.47 -8.17
CA LEU A 110 -15.42 -3.41 -8.46
C LEU A 110 -16.83 -3.99 -8.64
#